data_AF-A0A938PEJ5-F1
#
_entry.id   AF-A0A938PEJ5-F1
#
_cell.length_a   1.000
_cell.length_b   1.000
_cell.length_c   1.000
_cell.angle_alpha   90.00
_cell.angle_beta   90.00
_cell.angle_gamma   90.00
#
_symmetry.space_group_name_H-M   'P 1'
#
loop_
_entity.id
_entity.type
_entity.pdbx_description
1 polymer ?
#
loop_
_entity_poly.entity_id
_entity_poly.type
_entity_poly.pdbx_seq_one_letter_code
_entity_poly.pdbx_strand_id
1 'polypeptide(L)'
;STNLLVKLISICIVVLLLFVSYKFNDSLKKYSFIFLGMVSSFYVLIDIKNDLLTSSNMNSDAAIISNLTNLDPIFVGFSWFAISFVSLIFILRYGIKKGL
;
A
#
# COMPACT_ATOMS: atom_id res chain seq x y z
N SER A 1 -23.72 22.76 -2.19
CA SER A 1 -22.90 23.45 -1.19
C SER A 1 -21.99 22.50 -0.41
N THR A 2 -22.54 21.41 0.17
CA THR A 2 -21.79 20.41 0.95
C THR A 2 -20.57 19.81 0.24
N ASN A 3 -20.69 19.45 -1.05
CA ASN A 3 -19.57 18.89 -1.83
C ASN A 3 -18.40 19.87 -2.07
N LEU A 4 -18.66 21.18 -2.05
CA LEU A 4 -17.61 22.20 -2.22
C LEU A 4 -16.81 22.36 -0.92
N LEU A 5 -17.51 22.38 0.22
CA LEU A 5 -16.93 22.52 1.55
C LEU A 5 -16.01 21.32 1.87
N VAL A 6 -16.46 20.10 1.57
CA VAL A 6 -15.64 18.88 1.73
C VAL A 6 -14.38 18.94 0.87
N LYS A 7 -14.48 19.34 -0.40
CA LYS A 7 -13.31 19.49 -1.29
C LYS A 7 -12.30 20.50 -0.75
N LEU A 8 -12.78 21.66 -0.28
CA LEU A 8 -11.91 22.69 0.31
C LEU A 8 -11.20 22.19 1.56
N ILE A 9 -11.92 21.50 2.45
CA ILE A 9 -11.33 20.89 3.65
C ILE A 9 -10.27 19.84 3.26
N SER A 10 -10.57 18.96 2.29
CA SER A 10 -9.61 17.95 1.82
C SER A 10 -8.34 18.59 1.25
N ILE A 11 -8.48 19.65 0.44
CA ILE A 11 -7.33 20.39 -0.11
C ILE A 11 -6.50 21.02 1.01
N CYS A 12 -7.15 21.68 1.97
CA CYS A 12 -6.47 22.28 3.13
C CYS A 12 -5.68 21.22 3.93
N ILE A 13 -6.28 20.05 4.16
CA ILE A 13 -5.61 18.93 4.86
C ILE A 13 -4.39 18.45 4.07
N VAL A 14 -4.52 18.26 2.75
CA VAL A 14 -3.39 17.83 1.91
C VAL A 14 -2.26 18.87 1.92
N VAL A 15 -2.58 20.16 1.78
CA VAL A 15 -1.59 21.24 1.82
C VAL A 15 -0.88 21.30 3.18
N LEU A 16 -1.63 21.16 4.28
CA LEU A 16 -1.07 21.10 5.63
C LEU A 16 -0.11 19.91 5.78
N LEU A 17 -0.52 18.72 5.33
CA LEU A 17 0.30 17.51 5.40
C LEU A 17 1.60 17.65 4.59
N LEU A 18 1.52 18.24 3.39
CA LEU A 18 2.71 18.52 2.57
C LEU A 18 3.63 19.54 3.21
N PHE A 19 3.08 20.61 3.82
CA PHE A 19 3.86 21.62 4.52
C PHE A 19 4.57 21.06 5.75
N VAL A 20 3.88 20.22 6.54
CA VAL A 20 4.47 19.49 7.65
C VAL A 20 5.58 18.56 7.15
N SER A 21 5.34 17.83 6.06
CA SER A 21 6.34 16.93 5.45
C SER A 21 7.57 17.68 4.92
N TYR A 22 7.39 18.89 4.39
CA TYR A 22 8.50 19.76 3.97
C TYR A 22 9.39 20.16 5.15
N LYS A 23 8.78 20.48 6.30
CA LYS A 23 9.49 20.87 7.53
C LYS A 23 10.12 19.71 8.29
N PHE A 24 9.83 18.46 7.94
CA PHE A 24 10.45 17.30 8.58
C PHE A 24 11.96 17.29 8.31
N ASN A 25 12.73 16.73 9.25
CA ASN A 25 14.15 16.48 9.05
C ASN A 25 14.34 15.34 8.02
N ASP A 26 15.40 15.39 7.21
CA ASP A 26 15.63 14.42 6.13
C ASP A 26 15.74 12.98 6.64
N SER A 27 16.30 12.79 7.84
CA SER A 27 16.31 11.48 8.51
C SER A 27 14.90 11.00 8.82
N LEU A 28 14.04 11.86 9.40
CA LEU A 28 12.66 11.49 9.73
C LEU A 28 11.83 11.21 8.47
N LYS A 29 12.02 11.96 7.38
CA LYS A 29 11.38 11.66 6.08
C LYS A 29 11.77 10.26 5.62
N LYS A 30 13.06 9.94 5.61
CA LYS A 30 13.59 8.64 5.18
C LYS A 30 12.99 7.50 6.00
N TYR A 31 12.99 7.63 7.33
CA TYR A 31 12.40 6.61 8.22
C TYR A 31 10.90 6.46 8.02
N SER A 32 10.15 7.56 7.91
CA SER A 32 8.72 7.53 7.65
C SER A 32 8.38 6.84 6.33
N PHE A 33 9.11 7.13 5.24
CA PHE A 33 8.89 6.46 3.96
C PHE A 33 9.22 4.97 3.99
N ILE A 34 10.31 4.58 4.65
CA ILE A 34 10.67 3.16 4.82
C ILE A 34 9.60 2.45 5.66
N PHE A 35 9.16 3.06 6.76
CA PHE A 35 8.09 2.53 7.60
C PHE A 35 6.77 2.37 6.84
N LEU A 36 6.35 3.40 6.11
CA LEU A 36 5.10 3.38 5.35
C LEU A 36 5.14 2.32 4.24
N GLY A 37 6.27 2.18 3.54
CA GLY A 37 6.50 1.13 2.55
C GLY A 37 6.47 -0.28 3.15
N MET A 38 7.07 -0.49 4.33
CA MET A 38 7.01 -1.77 5.04
C MET A 38 5.59 -2.12 5.49
N VAL A 39 4.90 -1.18 6.13
CA VAL A 39 3.51 -1.37 6.60
C VAL A 39 2.58 -1.67 5.42
N SER A 40 2.70 -0.92 4.32
CA SER A 40 1.91 -1.14 3.11
C SER A 40 2.19 -2.52 2.50
N SER A 41 3.46 -2.90 2.33
CA SER A 41 3.82 -4.22 1.78
C SER A 41 3.34 -5.36 2.68
N PHE A 42 3.39 -5.17 4.00
CA PHE A 42 2.90 -6.16 4.96
C PHE A 42 1.38 -6.29 4.93
N TYR A 43 0.66 -5.18 4.78
CA TYR A 43 -0.79 -5.18 4.66
C TYR A 43 -1.26 -5.96 3.42
N VAL A 44 -0.57 -5.82 2.29
CA VAL A 44 -0.88 -6.58 1.06
C VAL A 44 -0.76 -8.09 1.29
N LEU A 45 0.20 -8.55 2.10
CA LEU A 45 0.31 -9.98 2.44
C LEU A 45 -0.90 -10.47 3.26
N ILE A 46 -1.40 -9.63 4.18
CA ILE A 46 -2.60 -9.94 4.97
C ILE A 46 -3.84 -9.95 4.08
N ASP A 47 -3.95 -9.00 3.16
CA ASP A 47 -5.06 -8.85 2.23
C ASP A 47 -5.18 -10.07 1.31
N ILE A 48 -4.07 -10.46 0.67
CA ILE A 48 -4.02 -11.64 -0.20
C ILE A 48 -4.31 -12.93 0.58
N LYS A 49 -3.81 -13.05 1.81
CA LYS A 49 -4.13 -14.21 2.66
C LYS A 49 -5.64 -14.28 2.91
N ASN A 50 -6.26 -13.15 3.27
CA ASN A 50 -7.69 -13.09 3.52
C ASN A 50 -8.48 -13.38 2.24
N ASP A 51 -8.05 -12.90 1.08
CA ASP A 51 -8.67 -13.18 -0.22
C ASP A 51 -8.55 -14.65 -0.65
N LEU A 52 -7.38 -15.27 -0.47
CA LEU A 52 -7.14 -16.66 -0.86
C LEU A 52 -7.85 -17.66 0.07
N LEU A 53 -7.83 -17.42 1.38
CA LEU A 53 -8.45 -18.31 2.38
C LEU A 53 -9.96 -18.12 2.48
N THR A 54 -10.47 -16.94 2.13
CA THR A 54 -11.90 -16.64 2.11
C THR A 54 -12.36 -16.71 0.66
N SER A 55 -12.46 -17.93 0.11
CA SER A 55 -12.74 -18.24 -1.30
C SER A 55 -14.13 -17.80 -1.82
N SER A 56 -14.72 -16.75 -1.25
CA SER A 56 -16.08 -16.27 -1.52
C SER A 56 -16.21 -14.76 -1.68
N ASN A 57 -15.15 -13.97 -1.49
CA ASN A 57 -15.24 -12.52 -1.69
C ASN A 57 -15.14 -12.17 -3.18
N MET A 58 -16.26 -12.26 -3.90
CA MET A 58 -16.38 -11.78 -5.29
C MET A 58 -16.04 -10.28 -5.47
N ASN A 59 -15.88 -9.54 -4.36
CA ASN A 59 -15.53 -8.13 -4.33
C ASN A 59 -14.04 -7.86 -4.01
N SER A 60 -13.17 -8.87 -3.96
CA SER A 60 -11.74 -8.62 -3.76
C SER A 60 -11.06 -8.10 -5.02
N ASP A 61 -9.96 -7.35 -4.86
CA ASP A 61 -9.18 -6.82 -5.99
C ASP A 61 -8.67 -7.96 -6.89
N ALA A 62 -8.31 -9.10 -6.30
CA ALA A 62 -7.91 -10.30 -7.06
C ALA A 62 -9.08 -10.88 -7.88
N ALA A 63 -10.30 -10.88 -7.34
CA ALA A 63 -11.50 -11.35 -8.06
C ALA A 63 -11.88 -10.41 -9.21
N ILE A 64 -11.75 -9.09 -9.02
CA ILE A 64 -11.99 -8.09 -10.07
C ILE A 64 -10.98 -8.28 -11.21
N ILE A 65 -9.69 -8.42 -10.89
CA ILE A 65 -8.64 -8.64 -11.90
C ILE A 65 -8.82 -9.99 -12.61
N SER A 66 -9.15 -11.05 -11.87
CA SER A 66 -9.52 -12.36 -12.42
C SER A 66 -10.65 -12.23 -13.45
N ASN A 67 -11.72 -11.52 -13.10
CA ASN A 67 -12.86 -11.32 -14.00
C ASN A 67 -12.48 -10.50 -15.25
N LEU A 68 -11.56 -9.54 -15.13
CA LEU A 68 -11.09 -8.73 -16.27
C LEU A 68 -10.14 -9.51 -17.19
N THR A 69 -9.37 -10.45 -16.63
CA THR A 69 -8.29 -11.17 -17.34
C THR A 69 -8.64 -12.61 -17.71
N ASN A 70 -9.78 -13.13 -17.21
CA ASN A 70 -10.15 -14.55 -17.24
C ASN A 70 -9.07 -15.49 -16.66
N LEU A 71 -8.24 -14.99 -15.75
CA LEU A 71 -7.23 -15.78 -15.04
C LEU A 71 -7.77 -16.24 -13.69
N ASP A 72 -7.32 -17.40 -13.22
CA ASP A 72 -7.71 -17.92 -11.90
C ASP A 72 -7.36 -16.91 -10.78
N PRO A 73 -8.30 -16.54 -9.89
CA PRO A 73 -8.04 -15.67 -8.75
C PRO A 73 -6.85 -16.11 -7.90
N ILE A 74 -6.62 -17.42 -7.78
CA ILE A 74 -5.50 -17.98 -7.01
C ILE A 74 -4.17 -17.59 -7.67
N PHE A 75 -4.09 -17.64 -9.00
CA PHE A 75 -2.88 -17.26 -9.74
C PHE A 75 -2.59 -15.76 -9.61
N VAL A 76 -3.62 -14.92 -9.67
CA VAL A 76 -3.50 -13.46 -9.49
C VAL A 76 -3.06 -13.13 -8.06
N GLY A 77 -3.68 -13.74 -7.05
CA GLY A 77 -3.31 -13.56 -5.65
C GLY A 77 -1.87 -14.02 -5.37
N PHE A 78 -1.46 -15.18 -5.88
CA PHE A 78 -0.09 -15.68 -5.70
C PHE A 78 0.95 -14.80 -6.39
N SER A 79 0.64 -14.26 -7.57
CA SER A 79 1.50 -13.31 -8.27
C SER A 79 1.72 -12.03 -7.45
N TRP A 80 0.64 -11.47 -6.89
CA TRP A 80 0.72 -10.32 -6.00
C TRP A 80 1.47 -10.63 -4.70
N PHE A 81 1.32 -11.84 -4.17
CA PHE A 81 2.04 -12.27 -2.97
C PHE A 81 3.55 -12.28 -3.24
N ALA A 82 3.97 -12.85 -4.36
CA ALA A 82 5.37 -12.89 -4.76
C ALA A 82 5.95 -11.48 -4.92
N ILE A 83 5.23 -10.56 -5.58
CA ILE A 83 5.66 -9.16 -5.77
C ILE A 83 5.82 -8.45 -4.42
N SER A 84 4.83 -8.58 -3.54
CA SER A 84 4.85 -7.94 -2.22
C SER A 84 5.95 -8.52 -1.32
N PHE A 85 6.14 -9.83 -1.35
CA PHE A 85 7.19 -10.50 -0.60
C PHE A 85 8.60 -10.07 -1.06
N VAL A 86 8.82 -10.03 -2.38
CA VAL A 86 10.07 -9.53 -2.97
C VAL A 86 10.30 -8.06 -2.59
N SER A 87 9.27 -7.23 -2.70
CA SER A 87 9.35 -5.80 -2.34
C SER A 87 9.72 -5.61 -0.87
N LEU A 88 9.14 -6.41 0.03
CA LEU A 88 9.44 -6.38 1.46
C LEU A 88 10.92 -6.75 1.73
N ILE A 89 11.44 -7.78 1.04
CA ILE A 89 12.87 -8.13 1.12
C ILE A 89 13.76 -6.97 0.63
N PHE A 90 13.41 -6.33 -0.49
CA PHE A 90 14.16 -5.18 -1.01
C PHE A 90 14.15 -4.00 -0.05
N ILE A 91 12.98 -3.66 0.52
CA ILE A 91 12.84 -2.55 1.48
C ILE A 91 13.63 -2.85 2.74
N LEU A 92 13.57 -4.07 3.28
CA LEU A 92 14.37 -4.47 4.45
C LEU A 92 15.87 -4.41 4.16
N ARG A 93 16.31 -4.99 3.03
CA ARG A 93 17.73 -4.95 2.64
C ARG A 93 18.22 -3.52 2.43
N TYR A 94 17.44 -2.68 1.75
CA TYR A 94 17.79 -1.29 1.52
C TYR A 94 17.80 -0.49 2.82
N GLY A 95 16.81 -0.69 3.67
CA GLY A 95 16.72 -0.11 5.01
C GLY A 95 17.96 -0.41 5.83
N ILE A 96 18.29 -1.70 6.01
CA ILE A 96 19.48 -2.15 6.76
C ILE A 96 20.77 -1.55 6.16
N LYS A 97 20.95 -1.61 4.84
CA LYS A 97 22.18 -1.15 4.18
C LYS A 97 22.39 0.36 4.29
N LYS A 98 21.31 1.14 4.32
CA LYS A 98 21.36 2.62 4.43
C LYS A 98 21.36 3.10 5.87
N GLY A 99 21.45 2.21 6.86
CA GLY A 99 21.21 2.55 8.26
C GLY A 99 19.73 2.87 8.43
N LEU A 100 18.96 1.81 8.71
CA LEU A 100 17.90 1.93 9.70
C LEU A 100 18.60 2.18 11.03
#